data_AF-A0A7X1NV72-F1
#
_entry.id   AF-A0A7X1NV72-F1
#
_cell.length_a   1.000
_cell.length_b   1.000
_cell.length_c   1.000
_cell.angle_alpha   90.00
_cell.angle_beta   90.00
_cell.angle_gamma   90.00
#
_symmetry.space_group_name_H-M   'P 1'
#
loop_
_entity.id
_entity.type
_entity.pdbx_description
1 polymer ?
#
loop_
_entity_poly.entity_id
_entity_poly.type
_entity_poly.pdbx_seq_one_letter_code
_entity_poly.pdbx_strand_id
1 'polypeptide(L)'
;MKNAKLLLLVLTLTAVPVCGGAGSAVAAQSRPSPSPTSPAAATPSGTWSGKLDGWIDAGATLTVRGDRVTGTFVLAETPYPLEGTWTAASRRLTFSFRRAAGTVTVQGTVKDGGFSGTYSLNGASGPVALHRAASTSNPPGNAVKPAPYVMTGVVRNSAGQPVPAVKVFADNTLYHNMNALGTTDAQGRYRIELPREVGTWRPGAYVSHEYGGETWTLRVYADEETAFDARTGAVRDFTWRLTGKTSEGLIGGTVWIHPQYGGVDYDTNDVELTLTPDGPLVDGSVGRAIT
;
A
#
# COMPACT_ATOMS: atom_id res chain seq x y z
N MET A 1 -15.97 36.39 24.07
CA MET A 1 -15.63 35.84 22.73
C MET A 1 -16.40 34.57 22.52
N LYS A 2 -16.85 34.34 21.29
CA LYS A 2 -17.95 33.45 20.91
C LYS A 2 -17.66 31.97 21.14
N ASN A 3 -18.72 31.27 21.54
CA ASN A 3 -18.86 29.84 21.79
C ASN A 3 -18.39 28.97 20.60
N ALA A 4 -17.72 27.86 20.87
CA ALA A 4 -17.65 26.72 19.96
C ALA A 4 -18.04 25.44 20.72
N LYS A 5 -19.11 24.82 20.22
CA LYS A 5 -19.83 23.69 20.80
C LYS A 5 -19.04 22.40 20.64
N LEU A 6 -18.95 21.63 21.73
CA LEU A 6 -18.61 20.22 21.72
C LEU A 6 -19.83 19.46 21.18
N LEU A 7 -19.72 18.83 20.01
CA LEU A 7 -20.80 18.01 19.45
C LEU A 7 -20.54 16.54 19.74
N LEU A 8 -21.38 16.02 20.64
CA LEU A 8 -21.60 14.62 20.96
C LEU A 8 -22.33 13.95 19.77
N LEU A 9 -21.96 12.72 19.35
CA LEU A 9 -22.88 11.90 18.57
C LEU A 9 -22.85 10.42 18.95
N VAL A 10 -24.06 9.90 19.01
CA VAL A 10 -24.56 8.67 19.63
C VAL A 10 -24.54 7.51 18.63
N LEU A 11 -24.28 6.30 19.14
CA LEU A 11 -24.43 5.02 18.46
C LEU A 11 -25.83 4.44 18.75
N THR A 12 -26.57 3.94 17.75
CA THR A 12 -27.31 2.65 17.84
C THR A 12 -27.95 2.20 16.52
N LEU A 13 -28.03 0.87 16.43
CA LEU A 13 -28.32 -0.05 15.32
C LEU A 13 -29.82 -0.40 15.25
N THR A 14 -30.35 -0.81 14.08
CA THR A 14 -31.32 -1.94 13.95
C THR A 14 -31.67 -2.29 12.49
N ALA A 15 -32.26 -3.48 12.32
CA ALA A 15 -32.13 -4.44 11.22
C ALA A 15 -33.24 -4.42 10.12
N VAL A 16 -33.00 -5.29 9.12
CA VAL A 16 -33.72 -5.62 7.86
C VAL A 16 -35.17 -6.10 8.04
N PRO A 17 -35.99 -6.11 6.96
CA PRO A 17 -36.47 -7.41 6.45
C PRO A 17 -36.54 -7.60 4.91
N VAL A 18 -36.69 -8.88 4.58
CA VAL A 18 -36.67 -9.63 3.31
C VAL A 18 -37.91 -9.42 2.42
N CYS A 19 -37.76 -9.55 1.09
CA CYS A 19 -38.63 -10.24 0.10
C CYS A 19 -37.94 -10.09 -1.29
N GLY A 20 -37.84 -11.05 -2.21
CA GLY A 20 -38.71 -12.16 -2.59
C GLY A 20 -38.99 -11.98 -4.10
N GLY A 21 -38.62 -12.95 -4.95
CA GLY A 21 -38.88 -12.83 -6.39
C GLY A 21 -38.24 -13.94 -7.23
N ALA A 22 -38.98 -15.03 -7.42
CA ALA A 22 -38.66 -16.12 -8.33
C ALA A 22 -38.92 -15.72 -9.80
N GLY A 23 -38.07 -16.19 -10.71
CA GLY A 23 -38.28 -16.12 -12.15
C GLY A 23 -37.46 -17.18 -12.85
N SER A 24 -38.10 -18.28 -13.25
CA SER A 24 -37.54 -19.33 -14.08
C SER A 24 -37.52 -18.90 -15.55
N ALA A 25 -36.42 -19.16 -16.28
CA ALA A 25 -36.45 -19.29 -17.74
C ALA A 25 -35.31 -20.17 -18.26
N VAL A 26 -35.73 -21.33 -18.79
CA VAL A 26 -35.33 -22.01 -20.04
C VAL A 26 -33.85 -22.30 -20.31
N ALA A 27 -33.58 -23.60 -20.43
CA ALA A 27 -32.35 -24.22 -20.86
C ALA A 27 -32.01 -23.93 -22.33
N ALA A 28 -30.73 -23.62 -22.59
CA ALA A 28 -30.10 -23.75 -23.89
C ALA A 28 -28.86 -24.62 -23.73
N GLN A 29 -28.86 -25.76 -24.44
CA GLN A 29 -27.73 -26.68 -24.53
C GLN A 29 -26.58 -26.04 -25.31
N SER A 30 -25.45 -25.80 -24.66
CA SER A 30 -24.18 -25.46 -25.30
C SER A 30 -23.22 -26.65 -25.20
N ARG A 31 -22.64 -27.01 -26.35
CA ARG A 31 -21.59 -28.02 -26.58
C ARG A 31 -20.51 -28.04 -25.47
N PRO A 32 -19.87 -29.20 -25.20
CA PRO A 32 -18.75 -29.26 -24.27
C PRO A 32 -17.55 -28.49 -24.86
N SER A 33 -17.34 -27.27 -24.38
CA SER A 33 -16.04 -26.61 -24.46
C SER A 33 -15.04 -27.38 -23.59
N PRO A 34 -13.76 -27.49 -23.99
CA PRO A 34 -12.74 -28.09 -23.14
C PRO A 34 -12.69 -27.33 -21.81
N SER A 35 -12.84 -28.06 -20.71
CA SER A 35 -12.77 -27.54 -19.35
C SER A 35 -11.51 -26.68 -19.20
N PRO A 36 -11.60 -25.42 -18.70
CA PRO A 36 -10.42 -24.71 -18.28
C PRO A 36 -9.78 -25.55 -17.16
N THR A 37 -8.55 -25.98 -17.38
CA THR A 37 -7.71 -26.61 -16.36
C THR A 37 -7.85 -25.81 -15.07
N SER A 38 -8.35 -26.46 -14.02
CA SER A 38 -8.48 -25.88 -12.68
C SER A 38 -7.19 -25.12 -12.32
N PRO A 39 -7.25 -23.84 -11.92
CA PRO A 39 -6.05 -23.11 -11.56
C PRO A 39 -5.35 -23.86 -10.45
N ALA A 40 -4.06 -24.13 -10.66
CA ALA A 40 -3.16 -24.70 -9.66
C ALA A 40 -3.41 -24.00 -8.32
N ALA A 41 -3.68 -24.77 -7.28
CA ALA A 41 -3.93 -24.28 -5.93
C ALA A 41 -2.89 -23.20 -5.58
N ALA A 42 -3.36 -22.00 -5.20
CA ALA A 42 -2.55 -20.82 -4.96
C ALA A 42 -1.46 -21.07 -3.90
N THR A 43 -0.28 -21.49 -4.33
CA THR A 43 0.90 -21.76 -3.49
C THR A 43 1.45 -20.47 -2.92
N PRO A 44 1.89 -20.39 -1.66
CA PRO A 44 2.31 -19.15 -1.01
C PRO A 44 3.60 -18.53 -1.53
N SER A 45 4.24 -19.10 -2.56
CA SER A 45 5.42 -18.51 -3.19
C SER A 45 5.20 -17.05 -3.59
N GLY A 46 6.20 -16.20 -3.41
CA GLY A 46 6.15 -14.77 -3.75
C GLY A 46 6.47 -13.86 -2.58
N THR A 47 6.29 -12.56 -2.79
CA THR A 47 6.56 -11.53 -1.79
C THR A 47 5.30 -11.21 -0.99
N TRP A 48 5.49 -10.92 0.28
CA TRP A 48 4.47 -10.63 1.26
C TRP A 48 4.85 -9.39 2.05
N SER A 49 3.87 -8.58 2.38
CA SER A 49 4.00 -7.39 3.23
C SER A 49 2.86 -7.36 4.22
N GLY A 50 3.09 -6.78 5.39
CA GLY A 50 2.06 -6.65 6.40
C GLY A 50 2.64 -6.36 7.76
N LYS A 51 1.97 -6.86 8.79
CA LYS A 51 2.27 -6.51 10.18
C LYS A 51 2.35 -7.74 11.07
N LEU A 52 3.26 -7.67 12.03
CA LEU A 52 3.32 -8.51 13.22
C LEU A 52 2.85 -7.66 14.42
N ASP A 53 2.01 -8.23 15.28
CA ASP A 53 1.26 -7.53 16.34
C ASP A 53 0.39 -6.36 15.87
N GLY A 54 0.16 -6.25 14.55
CA GLY A 54 -0.57 -5.14 13.95
C GLY A 54 0.19 -3.81 13.90
N TRP A 55 1.45 -3.75 14.34
CA TRP A 55 2.25 -2.51 14.33
C TRP A 55 3.67 -2.69 13.78
N ILE A 56 4.31 -3.84 13.99
CA ILE A 56 5.67 -4.11 13.50
C ILE A 56 5.61 -4.44 12.01
N ASP A 57 6.32 -3.67 11.17
CA ASP A 57 6.46 -3.98 9.76
C ASP A 57 7.09 -5.35 9.56
N ALA A 58 6.38 -6.17 8.80
CA ALA A 58 6.78 -7.53 8.47
C ALA A 58 6.70 -7.74 6.95
N GLY A 59 7.74 -8.34 6.40
CA GLY A 59 7.80 -8.78 5.01
C GLY A 59 8.24 -10.22 4.91
N ALA A 60 7.88 -10.90 3.82
CA ALA A 60 8.44 -12.22 3.54
C ALA A 60 8.61 -12.45 2.04
N THR A 61 9.70 -13.09 1.63
CA THR A 61 9.87 -13.61 0.28
C THR A 61 9.92 -15.13 0.40
N LEU A 62 8.91 -15.82 -0.14
CA LEU A 62 8.72 -17.26 0.02
C LEU A 62 8.96 -18.00 -1.30
N THR A 63 9.63 -19.14 -1.23
CA THR A 63 9.76 -20.12 -2.30
C THR A 63 9.23 -21.47 -1.84
N VAL A 64 8.23 -22.01 -2.53
CA VAL A 64 7.64 -23.32 -2.23
C VAL A 64 8.13 -24.35 -3.25
N ARG A 65 8.68 -25.47 -2.78
CA ARG A 65 9.05 -26.63 -3.60
C ARG A 65 8.49 -27.90 -2.94
N GLY A 66 7.42 -28.44 -3.51
CA GLY A 66 6.64 -29.49 -2.85
C GLY A 66 5.93 -28.96 -1.61
N ASP A 67 6.13 -29.61 -0.47
CA ASP A 67 5.66 -29.18 0.84
C ASP A 67 6.66 -28.27 1.57
N ARG A 68 7.90 -28.14 1.08
CA ARG A 68 8.94 -27.31 1.71
C ARG A 68 8.82 -25.84 1.31
N VAL A 69 9.00 -24.96 2.29
CA VAL A 69 9.06 -23.50 2.13
C VAL A 69 10.42 -22.99 2.59
N THR A 70 11.06 -22.18 1.78
CA THR A 70 12.30 -21.46 2.15
C THR A 70 12.17 -19.98 1.77
N GLY A 71 12.98 -19.12 2.38
CA GLY A 71 12.93 -17.70 2.03
C GLY A 71 13.61 -16.77 3.03
N THR A 72 13.18 -15.52 2.99
CA THR A 72 13.61 -14.47 3.92
C THR A 72 12.39 -13.84 4.55
N PHE A 73 12.41 -13.66 5.88
CA PHE A 73 11.43 -12.89 6.64
C PHE A 73 12.10 -11.58 7.07
N VAL A 74 11.45 -10.45 6.85
CA VAL A 74 11.94 -9.13 7.26
C VAL A 74 11.08 -8.65 8.42
N LEU A 75 11.70 -8.32 9.55
CA LEU A 75 11.02 -7.72 10.70
C LEU A 75 11.71 -6.41 11.03
N ALA A 76 10.98 -5.29 10.98
CA ALA A 76 11.53 -3.95 11.20
C ALA A 76 12.86 -3.74 10.43
N GLU A 77 12.82 -3.99 9.11
CA GLU A 77 13.98 -3.88 8.18
C GLU A 77 15.11 -4.91 8.38
N THR A 78 15.04 -5.78 9.38
CA THR A 78 16.06 -6.82 9.60
C THR A 78 15.69 -8.12 8.90
N PRO A 79 16.51 -8.64 7.96
CA PRO A 79 16.23 -9.88 7.26
C PRO A 79 16.67 -11.10 8.08
N TYR A 80 15.84 -12.14 8.05
CA TYR A 80 16.09 -13.43 8.67
C TYR A 80 15.81 -14.55 7.67
N PRO A 81 16.74 -15.50 7.46
CA PRO A 81 16.44 -16.69 6.68
C PRO A 81 15.33 -17.49 7.38
N LEU A 82 14.36 -17.97 6.61
CA LEU A 82 13.26 -18.81 7.09
C LEU A 82 13.24 -20.17 6.41
N GLU A 83 12.79 -21.16 7.16
CA GLU A 83 12.43 -22.49 6.65
C GLU A 83 11.07 -22.92 7.22
N GLY A 84 10.30 -23.67 6.42
CA GLY A 84 8.94 -24.03 6.78
C GLY A 84 8.29 -25.07 5.87
N THR A 85 6.99 -25.23 6.05
CA THR A 85 6.14 -26.15 5.31
C THR A 85 4.84 -25.51 4.82
N TRP A 86 4.33 -26.02 3.69
CA TRP A 86 3.06 -25.66 3.09
C TRP A 86 2.19 -26.90 2.90
N THR A 87 0.99 -26.88 3.49
CA THR A 87 -0.02 -27.93 3.30
C THR A 87 -1.14 -27.39 2.42
N ALA A 88 -1.15 -27.80 1.14
CA ALA A 88 -2.10 -27.30 0.15
C ALA A 88 -3.57 -27.60 0.50
N ALA A 89 -3.85 -28.80 1.03
CA ALA A 89 -5.21 -29.24 1.39
C ALA A 89 -5.88 -28.34 2.43
N SER A 90 -5.13 -27.91 3.44
CA SER A 90 -5.60 -27.03 4.52
C SER A 90 -5.22 -25.56 4.31
N ARG A 91 -4.57 -25.24 3.19
CA ARG A 91 -3.97 -23.93 2.91
C ARG A 91 -3.15 -23.36 4.08
N ARG A 92 -2.42 -24.24 4.78
CA ARG A 92 -1.70 -23.90 6.01
C ARG A 92 -0.22 -23.68 5.69
N LEU A 93 0.28 -22.51 6.05
CA LEU A 93 1.69 -22.15 5.99
C LEU A 93 2.26 -22.16 7.42
N THR A 94 3.42 -22.77 7.61
CA THR A 94 4.17 -22.72 8.86
C THR A 94 5.64 -22.51 8.54
N PHE A 95 6.30 -21.56 9.18
CA PHE A 95 7.73 -21.35 9.00
C PHE A 95 8.38 -20.84 10.28
N SER A 96 9.70 -20.93 10.35
CA SER A 96 10.48 -20.45 11.48
C SER A 96 11.72 -19.71 11.02
N PHE A 97 12.17 -18.76 11.84
CA PHE A 97 13.41 -18.02 11.64
C PHE A 97 14.06 -17.73 13.01
N ARG A 98 15.38 -17.59 13.03
CA ARG A 98 16.16 -17.40 14.26
C ARG A 98 16.50 -15.92 14.46
N ARG A 99 16.20 -15.39 15.64
CA ARG A 99 16.68 -14.09 16.12
C ARG A 99 17.52 -14.25 17.38
N ALA A 100 18.18 -13.17 17.82
CA ALA A 100 19.03 -13.19 19.03
C ALA A 100 18.27 -13.70 20.27
N ALA A 101 16.99 -13.33 20.41
CA ALA A 101 16.14 -13.75 21.52
C ALA A 101 15.55 -15.17 21.40
N GLY A 102 15.79 -15.90 20.31
CA GLY A 102 15.31 -17.28 20.12
C GLY A 102 14.71 -17.55 18.73
N THR A 103 14.10 -18.73 18.58
CA THR A 103 13.43 -19.13 17.34
C THR A 103 11.99 -18.63 17.34
N VAL A 104 11.63 -17.84 16.32
CA VAL A 104 10.26 -17.43 16.08
C VAL A 104 9.61 -18.46 15.17
N THR A 105 8.45 -18.98 15.54
CA THR A 105 7.61 -19.83 14.67
C THR A 105 6.37 -19.05 14.28
N VAL A 106 6.05 -19.02 12.99
CA VAL A 106 4.86 -18.38 12.42
C VAL A 106 4.00 -19.46 11.79
N GLN A 107 2.70 -19.46 12.09
CA GLN A 107 1.74 -20.41 11.53
C GLN A 107 0.43 -19.73 11.20
N GLY A 108 -0.19 -20.09 10.09
CA GLY A 108 -1.46 -19.49 9.67
C GLY A 108 -2.03 -20.08 8.40
N THR A 109 -3.12 -19.48 7.95
CA THR A 109 -3.82 -19.88 6.74
C THR A 109 -3.68 -18.83 5.65
N VAL A 110 -3.53 -19.29 4.41
CA VAL A 110 -3.51 -18.44 3.22
C VAL A 110 -4.86 -18.50 2.54
N LYS A 111 -5.50 -17.35 2.37
CA LYS A 111 -6.80 -17.20 1.70
C LYS A 111 -6.83 -15.89 0.93
N ASP A 112 -7.21 -15.96 -0.34
CA ASP A 112 -7.45 -14.80 -1.22
C ASP A 112 -6.30 -13.78 -1.26
N GLY A 113 -5.06 -14.27 -1.27
CA GLY A 113 -3.86 -13.43 -1.26
C GLY A 113 -3.50 -12.84 0.10
N GLY A 114 -4.30 -13.10 1.14
CA GLY A 114 -3.98 -12.83 2.53
C GLY A 114 -3.42 -14.05 3.25
N PHE A 115 -2.55 -13.79 4.22
CA PHE A 115 -2.09 -14.71 5.24
C PHE A 115 -2.53 -14.15 6.60
N SER A 116 -3.23 -14.97 7.37
CA SER A 116 -3.60 -14.66 8.75
C SER A 116 -3.17 -15.79 9.64
N GLY A 117 -2.47 -15.46 10.72
CA GLY A 117 -1.85 -16.43 11.60
C GLY A 117 -1.36 -15.84 12.90
N THR A 118 -0.54 -16.61 13.60
CA THR A 118 0.12 -16.21 14.84
C THR A 118 1.60 -16.52 14.75
N TYR A 119 2.41 -15.71 15.43
CA TYR A 119 3.78 -16.08 15.75
C TYR A 119 3.87 -16.53 17.20
N SER A 120 4.89 -17.31 17.51
CA SER A 120 5.25 -17.70 18.87
C SER A 120 6.75 -17.58 19.09
N LEU A 121 7.14 -17.03 20.24
CA LEU A 121 8.51 -16.97 20.72
C LEU A 121 8.53 -17.02 22.24
N ASN A 122 9.28 -17.96 22.82
CA ASN A 122 9.51 -18.06 24.28
C ASN A 122 8.20 -17.99 25.10
N GLY A 123 7.13 -18.63 24.64
CA GLY A 123 5.83 -18.62 25.31
C GLY A 123 4.94 -17.39 25.02
N ALA A 124 5.48 -16.32 24.44
CA ALA A 124 4.69 -15.20 23.92
C ALA A 124 4.17 -15.50 22.51
N SER A 125 2.95 -15.06 22.21
CA SER A 125 2.36 -15.17 20.89
C SER A 125 1.56 -13.92 20.52
N GLY A 126 1.54 -13.59 19.24
CA GLY A 126 0.79 -12.45 18.72
C GLY A 126 0.34 -12.64 17.29
N PRO A 127 -0.58 -11.79 16.79
CA PRO A 127 -1.15 -11.93 15.46
C PRO A 127 -0.11 -11.59 14.38
N VAL A 128 -0.20 -12.30 13.27
CA VAL A 128 0.51 -11.98 12.02
C VAL A 128 -0.51 -11.87 10.92
N ALA A 129 -0.51 -10.72 10.25
CA ALA A 129 -1.32 -10.49 9.07
C ALA A 129 -0.40 -10.02 7.95
N LEU A 130 -0.24 -10.86 6.93
CA LEU A 130 0.46 -10.48 5.72
C LEU A 130 -0.53 -10.52 4.58
N HIS A 131 -0.38 -9.65 3.62
CA HIS A 131 -0.95 -9.81 2.29
C HIS A 131 0.20 -10.12 1.35
N ARG A 132 -0.08 -10.79 0.23
CA ARG A 132 0.86 -10.79 -0.87
C ARG A 132 1.17 -9.32 -1.12
N ALA A 133 2.44 -8.96 -0.96
CA ALA A 133 2.90 -7.76 -1.59
C ALA A 133 2.48 -7.98 -3.03
N ALA A 134 1.71 -7.05 -3.59
CA ALA A 134 1.46 -7.08 -5.02
C ALA A 134 2.84 -7.25 -5.61
N SER A 135 3.09 -8.42 -6.21
CA SER A 135 4.29 -8.58 -6.99
C SER A 135 4.26 -7.37 -7.88
N THR A 136 5.32 -6.58 -7.92
CA THR A 136 5.51 -5.64 -9.02
C THR A 136 5.55 -6.38 -10.38
N SER A 137 5.32 -7.70 -10.42
CA SER A 137 4.72 -8.39 -11.56
C SER A 137 3.17 -8.38 -11.51
N ASN A 138 2.58 -7.53 -12.35
CA ASN A 138 1.21 -7.68 -12.85
C ASN A 138 0.84 -9.16 -13.17
N PRO A 139 -0.47 -9.52 -13.24
CA PRO A 139 -0.90 -10.64 -14.08
C PRO A 139 -0.26 -10.48 -15.48
N PRO A 140 -0.04 -11.53 -16.30
CA PRO A 140 0.45 -11.36 -17.66
C PRO A 140 -0.61 -10.63 -18.49
N GLY A 141 -0.56 -9.32 -18.40
CA GLY A 141 -1.32 -8.31 -19.12
C GLY A 141 -0.33 -7.19 -19.36
N ASN A 142 0.61 -7.45 -20.27
CA ASN A 142 1.60 -6.54 -20.82
C ASN A 142 2.33 -5.67 -19.77
N ALA A 143 3.50 -6.12 -19.30
CA ALA A 143 4.50 -5.20 -18.80
C ALA A 143 4.72 -4.13 -19.88
N VAL A 144 4.28 -2.89 -19.62
CA VAL A 144 4.39 -1.81 -20.60
C VAL A 144 5.86 -1.52 -20.73
N LYS A 145 6.47 -1.93 -21.84
CA LYS A 145 7.87 -1.64 -22.11
C LYS A 145 8.02 -0.12 -22.30
N PRO A 146 9.07 0.52 -21.77
CA PRO A 146 9.37 1.91 -22.08
C PRO A 146 9.38 2.12 -23.60
N ALA A 147 8.65 3.15 -24.03
CA ALA A 147 8.60 3.59 -25.40
C ALA A 147 9.43 4.88 -25.54
N PRO A 148 10.28 5.00 -26.57
CA PRO A 148 11.02 6.23 -26.84
C PRO A 148 10.12 7.46 -26.79
N TYR A 149 10.58 8.48 -26.09
CA TYR A 149 9.93 9.78 -25.91
C TYR A 149 8.58 9.70 -25.19
N VAL A 150 8.38 8.68 -24.38
CA VAL A 150 7.16 8.51 -23.59
C VAL A 150 7.51 8.24 -22.14
N MET A 151 6.86 8.96 -21.24
CA MET A 151 6.74 8.56 -19.85
C MET A 151 5.32 8.08 -19.58
N THR A 152 5.17 6.88 -19.04
CA THR A 152 3.87 6.28 -18.72
C THR A 152 3.90 5.68 -17.33
N GLY A 153 2.74 5.39 -16.75
CA GLY A 153 2.68 4.68 -15.48
C GLY A 153 1.31 4.77 -14.86
N VAL A 154 1.23 4.37 -13.59
CA VAL A 154 0.01 4.42 -12.78
C VAL A 154 0.23 5.13 -11.47
N VAL A 155 -0.79 5.82 -10.98
CA VAL A 155 -0.81 6.44 -9.65
C VAL A 155 -1.84 5.72 -8.77
N ARG A 156 -1.41 5.33 -7.57
CA ARG A 156 -2.23 4.64 -6.58
C ARG A 156 -2.10 5.28 -5.20
N ASN A 157 -3.09 5.09 -4.33
CA ASN A 157 -2.97 5.45 -2.91
C ASN A 157 -2.30 4.34 -2.11
N SER A 158 -2.08 4.57 -0.80
CA SER A 158 -1.52 3.60 0.15
C SER A 158 -2.29 2.26 0.19
N ALA A 159 -3.57 2.26 -0.20
CA ALA A 159 -4.42 1.07 -0.28
C ALA A 159 -4.36 0.36 -1.65
N GLY A 160 -3.53 0.84 -2.59
CA GLY A 160 -3.40 0.29 -3.94
C GLY A 160 -4.53 0.67 -4.90
N GLN A 161 -5.46 1.52 -4.47
CA GLN A 161 -6.55 1.99 -5.30
C GLN A 161 -6.04 3.03 -6.31
N PRO A 162 -6.52 3.02 -7.56
CA PRO A 162 -6.11 4.01 -8.54
C PRO A 162 -6.55 5.41 -8.13
N VAL A 163 -5.69 6.41 -8.36
CA VAL A 163 -6.00 7.82 -8.05
C VAL A 163 -6.17 8.60 -9.36
N PRO A 164 -7.39 9.03 -9.70
CA PRO A 164 -7.64 9.81 -10.90
C PRO A 164 -7.25 11.28 -10.72
N ALA A 165 -7.15 12.02 -11.83
CA ALA A 165 -6.93 13.46 -11.86
C ALA A 165 -5.65 13.95 -11.15
N VAL A 166 -4.64 13.07 -11.01
CA VAL A 166 -3.32 13.44 -10.49
C VAL A 166 -2.53 14.14 -11.58
N LYS A 167 -1.95 15.29 -11.27
CA LYS A 167 -1.04 15.99 -12.17
C LYS A 167 0.32 15.31 -12.11
N VAL A 168 0.74 14.72 -13.23
CA VAL A 168 2.05 14.08 -13.38
C VAL A 168 2.90 14.95 -14.29
N PHE A 169 4.19 15.05 -14.01
CA PHE A 169 5.11 15.81 -14.82
C PHE A 169 6.45 15.08 -14.98
N ALA A 170 7.09 15.35 -16.12
CA ALA A 170 8.49 15.08 -16.35
C ALA A 170 9.21 16.42 -16.44
N ASP A 171 10.14 16.67 -15.52
CA ASP A 171 10.95 17.90 -15.45
C ASP A 171 12.30 17.68 -16.14
N ASN A 172 12.67 18.59 -17.05
CA ASN A 172 13.92 18.49 -17.78
C ASN A 172 15.11 18.84 -16.88
N THR A 173 16.14 17.99 -16.84
CA THR A 173 17.27 18.22 -15.94
C THR A 173 18.29 19.23 -16.48
N LEU A 174 18.16 19.67 -17.73
CA LEU A 174 19.08 20.61 -18.38
C LEU A 174 18.47 22.01 -18.51
N TYR A 175 17.18 22.10 -18.85
CA TYR A 175 16.50 23.38 -19.09
C TYR A 175 15.55 23.73 -17.95
N HIS A 176 15.80 24.87 -17.31
CA HIS A 176 14.95 25.39 -16.25
C HIS A 176 13.51 25.62 -16.74
N ASN A 177 12.53 25.18 -15.94
CA ASN A 177 11.10 25.36 -16.17
C ASN A 177 10.56 24.70 -17.46
N MET A 178 11.27 23.70 -17.98
CA MET A 178 10.81 22.90 -19.11
C MET A 178 10.19 21.59 -18.59
N ASN A 179 8.86 21.56 -18.55
CA ASN A 179 8.08 20.43 -18.03
C ASN A 179 7.18 19.85 -19.11
N ALA A 180 7.10 18.52 -19.19
CA ALA A 180 6.03 17.83 -19.91
C ALA A 180 4.98 17.37 -18.89
N LEU A 181 3.71 17.67 -19.14
CA LEU A 181 2.62 17.46 -18.18
C LEU A 181 1.65 16.38 -18.66
N GLY A 182 1.06 15.67 -17.72
CA GLY A 182 -0.01 14.70 -17.94
C GLY A 182 -0.96 14.65 -16.75
N THR A 183 -2.07 13.94 -16.93
CA THR A 183 -3.06 13.73 -15.87
C THR A 183 -3.52 12.29 -15.90
N THR A 184 -3.76 11.70 -14.72
CA THR A 184 -4.24 10.32 -14.63
C THR A 184 -5.71 10.17 -15.00
N ASP A 185 -6.03 9.07 -15.67
CA ASP A 185 -7.40 8.65 -15.99
C ASP A 185 -8.13 8.04 -14.76
N ALA A 186 -9.37 7.60 -14.96
CA ALA A 186 -10.18 6.95 -13.93
C ALA A 186 -9.56 5.67 -13.34
N GLN A 187 -8.61 5.05 -14.04
CA GLN A 187 -7.84 3.89 -13.59
C GLN A 187 -6.45 4.27 -13.08
N GLY A 188 -6.20 5.56 -12.83
CA GLY A 188 -4.94 6.07 -12.32
C GLY A 188 -3.81 6.04 -13.34
N ARG A 189 -4.07 5.71 -14.62
CA ARG A 189 -3.03 5.61 -15.65
C ARG A 189 -2.76 6.96 -16.27
N TYR A 190 -1.50 7.24 -16.57
CA TYR A 190 -1.12 8.44 -17.31
C TYR A 190 -0.16 8.09 -18.45
N ARG A 191 -0.10 8.99 -19.43
CA ARG A 191 0.87 8.96 -20.52
C ARG A 191 1.28 10.39 -20.86
N ILE A 192 2.58 10.64 -20.91
CA ILE A 192 3.19 11.93 -21.24
C ILE A 192 4.08 11.74 -22.46
N GLU A 193 3.80 12.48 -23.52
CA GLU A 193 4.72 12.62 -24.66
C GLU A 193 5.86 13.56 -24.25
N LEU A 194 7.09 13.13 -24.47
CA LEU A 194 8.27 13.92 -24.21
C LEU A 194 8.70 14.64 -25.49
N PRO A 195 9.18 15.89 -25.39
CA PRO A 195 9.84 16.57 -26.48
C PRO A 195 11.01 15.74 -27.05
N ARG A 196 11.26 15.84 -28.36
CA ARG A 196 12.25 15.00 -29.06
C ARG A 196 13.69 15.51 -28.92
N GLU A 197 13.88 16.63 -28.24
CA GLU A 197 15.17 17.20 -27.90
C GLU A 197 15.96 16.28 -26.96
N VAL A 198 17.29 16.38 -27.03
CA VAL A 198 18.18 15.62 -26.16
C VAL A 198 18.05 16.14 -24.73
N GLY A 199 17.83 15.23 -23.79
CA GLY A 199 17.77 15.58 -22.38
C GLY A 199 17.39 14.39 -21.52
N THR A 200 17.75 14.49 -20.24
CA THR A 200 17.24 13.60 -19.20
C THR A 200 16.09 14.26 -18.46
N TRP A 201 15.16 13.44 -17.97
CA TRP A 201 13.92 13.90 -17.37
C TRP A 201 13.73 13.26 -16.00
N ARG A 202 13.22 14.01 -15.03
CA ARG A 202 12.88 13.52 -13.69
C ARG A 202 11.36 13.45 -13.51
N PRO A 203 10.82 12.35 -12.98
CA PRO A 203 9.39 12.23 -12.72
C PRO A 203 8.98 13.01 -11.47
N GLY A 204 7.75 13.51 -11.47
CA GLY A 204 7.10 14.02 -10.27
C GLY A 204 5.58 14.07 -10.43
N ALA A 205 4.86 14.16 -9.32
CA ALA A 205 3.41 14.23 -9.34
C ALA A 205 2.84 14.95 -8.11
N TYR A 206 1.69 15.60 -8.32
CA TYR A 206 0.88 16.24 -7.30
C TYR A 206 -0.58 15.85 -7.43
N VAL A 207 -1.23 15.58 -6.31
CA VAL A 207 -2.68 15.41 -6.22
C VAL A 207 -3.30 16.63 -5.57
N SER A 208 -4.38 17.15 -6.17
CA SER A 208 -5.24 18.15 -5.54
C SER A 208 -6.48 17.44 -5.02
N HIS A 209 -6.72 17.48 -3.71
CA HIS A 209 -7.86 16.78 -3.11
C HIS A 209 -8.57 17.65 -2.06
N GLU A 210 -9.90 17.60 -2.08
CA GLU A 210 -10.74 18.27 -1.09
C GLU A 210 -10.84 17.41 0.16
N TYR A 211 -10.51 17.99 1.31
CA TYR A 211 -10.56 17.31 2.60
C TYR A 211 -10.82 18.32 3.71
N GLY A 212 -11.81 18.03 4.57
CA GLY A 212 -12.21 18.94 5.64
C GLY A 212 -12.75 20.30 5.15
N GLY A 213 -13.29 20.36 3.93
CA GLY A 213 -13.77 21.61 3.30
C GLY A 213 -12.68 22.51 2.72
N GLU A 214 -11.43 22.04 2.67
CA GLU A 214 -10.30 22.75 2.07
C GLU A 214 -9.66 21.91 0.95
N THR A 215 -9.10 22.58 -0.07
CA THR A 215 -8.35 21.91 -1.14
C THR A 215 -6.87 21.84 -0.79
N TRP A 216 -6.36 20.63 -0.65
CA TRP A 216 -4.96 20.36 -0.39
C TRP A 216 -4.23 19.99 -1.68
N THR A 217 -3.00 20.48 -1.86
CA THR A 217 -2.10 20.01 -2.91
C THR A 217 -0.96 19.23 -2.27
N LEU A 218 -0.89 17.94 -2.56
CA LEU A 218 -0.01 16.99 -1.89
C LEU A 218 0.92 16.32 -2.90
N ARG A 219 2.18 16.11 -2.50
CA ARG A 219 3.17 15.38 -3.31
C ARG A 219 2.79 13.91 -3.39
N VAL A 220 2.99 13.33 -4.57
CA VAL A 220 2.88 11.89 -4.83
C VAL A 220 4.29 11.38 -5.18
N TYR A 221 4.66 10.21 -4.67
CA TYR A 221 6.04 9.73 -4.71
C TYR A 221 6.22 8.67 -5.78
N ALA A 222 7.23 8.82 -6.64
CA ALA A 222 7.56 7.82 -7.64
C ALA A 222 8.18 6.59 -6.96
N ASP A 223 7.98 5.42 -7.55
CA ASP A 223 8.71 4.20 -7.21
C ASP A 223 10.21 4.32 -7.55
N GLU A 224 10.52 5.02 -8.64
CA GLU A 224 11.87 5.35 -9.08
C GLU A 224 11.99 6.85 -9.43
N GLU A 225 12.67 7.63 -8.57
CA GLU A 225 12.87 9.07 -8.76
C GLU A 225 14.05 9.42 -9.69
N THR A 226 14.77 8.40 -10.19
CA THR A 226 15.96 8.60 -11.02
C THR A 226 15.61 9.21 -12.38
N ALA A 227 16.49 10.08 -12.86
CA ALA A 227 16.34 10.68 -14.18
C ALA A 227 16.52 9.62 -15.28
N PHE A 228 15.82 9.79 -16.39
CA PHE A 228 15.88 8.88 -17.53
C PHE A 228 16.07 9.62 -18.86
N ASP A 229 16.65 8.95 -19.86
CA ASP A 229 16.87 9.51 -21.21
C ASP A 229 15.56 9.49 -22.01
N ALA A 230 15.20 10.64 -22.61
CA ALA A 230 14.01 10.77 -23.43
C ALA A 230 13.93 9.72 -24.55
N ARG A 231 15.06 9.35 -25.18
CA ARG A 231 15.11 8.39 -26.30
C ARG A 231 14.77 6.96 -25.89
N THR A 232 14.91 6.65 -24.61
CA THR A 232 14.50 5.36 -24.05
C THR A 232 13.06 5.41 -23.54
N GLY A 233 12.65 6.57 -23.02
CA GLY A 233 11.42 6.73 -22.26
C GLY A 233 11.50 6.05 -20.89
N ALA A 234 10.39 6.05 -20.17
CA ALA A 234 10.30 5.40 -18.87
C ALA A 234 8.88 4.95 -18.51
N VAL A 235 8.83 3.94 -17.65
CA VAL A 235 7.65 3.66 -16.83
C VAL A 235 7.95 4.16 -15.43
N ARG A 236 7.05 4.98 -14.87
CA ARG A 236 7.17 5.54 -13.52
C ARG A 236 5.83 5.42 -12.82
N ASP A 237 5.76 4.50 -11.86
CA ASP A 237 4.55 4.36 -11.06
C ASP A 237 4.68 5.26 -9.83
N PHE A 238 3.56 5.75 -9.32
CA PHE A 238 3.55 6.63 -8.16
C PHE A 238 2.61 6.12 -7.08
N THR A 239 3.01 6.35 -5.83
CA THR A 239 2.20 6.09 -4.65
C THR A 239 1.93 7.39 -3.90
N TRP A 240 0.65 7.72 -3.73
CA TRP A 240 0.20 8.71 -2.78
C TRP A 240 0.13 8.07 -1.40
N ARG A 241 1.08 8.42 -0.55
CA ARG A 241 1.24 7.93 0.82
C ARG A 241 1.37 9.09 1.79
N LEU A 242 0.84 8.92 3.00
CA LEU A 242 0.83 9.94 4.05
C LEU A 242 1.93 9.76 5.09
N THR A 243 2.66 8.64 5.04
CA THR A 243 3.71 8.28 5.99
C THR A 243 4.88 7.60 5.27
N GLY A 244 6.00 7.48 5.98
CA GLY A 244 7.23 6.83 5.49
C GLY A 244 8.40 7.80 5.39
N LYS A 245 9.45 7.37 4.70
CA LYS A 245 10.68 8.16 4.49
C LYS A 245 10.86 8.49 3.00
N THR A 246 11.45 9.64 2.75
CA THR A 246 11.98 10.11 1.47
C THR A 246 13.47 10.41 1.64
N SER A 247 14.15 10.71 0.54
CA SER A 247 15.50 11.27 0.56
C SER A 247 15.58 12.61 1.32
N GLU A 248 14.47 13.33 1.43
CA GLU A 248 14.36 14.65 2.07
C GLU A 248 13.94 14.57 3.56
N GLY A 249 13.51 13.39 4.04
CA GLY A 249 13.07 13.20 5.43
C GLY A 249 11.78 12.39 5.57
N LEU A 250 11.13 12.50 6.73
CA LEU A 250 9.87 11.83 7.02
C LEU A 250 8.70 12.50 6.29
N ILE A 251 7.81 11.67 5.75
CA ILE A 251 6.52 12.11 5.19
C ILE A 251 5.54 12.29 6.35
N GLY A 252 4.93 13.46 6.43
CA GLY A 252 3.92 13.79 7.43
C GLY A 252 4.01 15.27 7.84
N GLY A 253 3.30 15.59 8.92
CA GLY A 253 3.36 16.91 9.56
C GLY A 253 4.10 16.85 10.89
N THR A 254 4.75 17.96 11.24
CA THR A 254 5.31 18.17 12.58
C THR A 254 4.29 18.92 13.44
N VAL A 255 3.96 18.37 14.61
CA VAL A 255 3.16 19.08 15.61
C VAL A 255 4.10 19.77 16.59
N TRP A 256 4.01 21.10 16.65
CA TRP A 256 4.77 21.91 17.60
C TRP A 256 3.90 22.22 18.81
N ILE A 257 4.39 21.84 19.99
CA ILE A 257 3.77 22.17 21.28
C ILE A 257 4.60 23.29 21.90
N HIS A 258 3.94 24.41 22.22
CA HIS A 258 4.59 25.55 22.85
C HIS A 258 3.91 25.87 24.18
N PRO A 259 4.68 26.14 25.26
CA PRO A 259 4.11 26.73 26.44
C PRO A 259 3.57 28.13 26.15
N GLN A 260 2.46 28.49 26.80
CA GLN A 260 1.94 29.84 26.72
C GLN A 260 2.94 30.82 27.34
N TYR A 261 3.22 31.92 26.65
CA TYR A 261 4.12 32.96 27.17
C TYR A 261 3.59 33.52 28.51
N GLY A 262 4.37 33.38 29.58
CA GLY A 262 4.00 33.77 30.94
C GLY A 262 3.12 32.76 31.70
N GLY A 263 2.90 31.56 31.14
CA GLY A 263 2.26 30.44 31.83
C GLY A 263 3.18 29.72 32.81
N VAL A 264 2.61 28.82 33.61
CA VAL A 264 3.35 27.87 34.45
C VAL A 264 4.29 27.04 33.58
N ASP A 265 5.58 27.01 33.93
CA ASP A 265 6.53 26.03 33.39
C ASP A 265 5.97 24.63 33.67
N TYR A 266 5.57 23.91 32.63
CA TYR A 266 5.36 22.47 32.70
C TYR A 266 6.57 21.80 32.10
N ASP A 267 7.03 20.71 32.73
CA ASP A 267 8.03 19.86 32.14
C ASP A 267 7.41 19.21 30.89
N THR A 268 7.98 19.45 29.71
CA THR A 268 7.47 18.84 28.47
C THR A 268 7.63 17.31 28.48
N ASN A 269 8.41 16.75 29.41
CA ASN A 269 8.49 15.31 29.67
C ASN A 269 7.23 14.74 30.32
N ASP A 270 6.37 15.57 30.93
CA ASP A 270 5.11 15.17 31.56
C ASP A 270 3.89 15.31 30.62
N VAL A 271 4.11 15.61 29.33
CA VAL A 271 3.04 15.84 28.35
C VAL A 271 2.91 14.64 27.42
N GLU A 272 1.74 14.01 27.42
CA GLU A 272 1.34 13.01 26.44
C GLU A 272 0.36 13.65 25.44
N LEU A 273 0.67 13.58 24.14
CA LEU A 273 -0.19 14.12 23.08
C LEU A 273 -0.81 12.99 22.27
N THR A 274 -2.12 12.77 22.41
CA THR A 274 -2.85 11.84 21.54
C THR A 274 -3.57 12.57 20.41
N LEU A 275 -3.24 12.23 19.17
CA LEU A 275 -3.94 12.71 17.96
C LEU A 275 -4.91 11.63 17.49
N THR A 276 -6.21 11.91 17.54
CA THR A 276 -7.26 10.99 17.09
C THR A 276 -7.84 11.48 15.76
N PRO A 277 -7.82 10.67 14.70
CA PRO A 277 -8.39 11.05 13.41
C PRO A 277 -9.91 11.27 13.47
N ASP A 278 -10.37 12.36 12.87
CA ASP A 278 -11.79 12.70 12.69
C ASP A 278 -12.31 12.16 11.34
N GLY A 279 -12.35 10.84 11.22
CA GLY A 279 -12.76 10.12 10.00
C GLY A 279 -11.61 9.50 9.19
N PRO A 280 -11.88 9.10 7.92
CA PRO A 280 -10.84 8.64 6.99
C PRO A 280 -9.78 9.72 6.78
N LEU A 281 -8.53 9.33 6.54
CA LEU A 281 -7.45 10.25 6.21
C LEU A 281 -7.64 10.81 4.78
N VAL A 282 -6.85 11.84 4.44
CA VAL A 282 -6.94 12.52 3.15
C VAL A 282 -6.72 11.58 1.96
N ASP A 283 -5.98 10.48 2.09
CA ASP A 283 -5.79 9.48 1.02
C ASP A 283 -6.91 8.41 0.94
N GLY A 284 -7.96 8.58 1.75
CA GLY A 284 -9.09 7.66 1.88
C GLY A 284 -8.82 6.46 2.79
N SER A 285 -7.62 6.33 3.35
CA SER A 285 -7.29 5.25 4.29
C SER A 285 -7.95 5.48 5.66
N VAL A 286 -8.07 4.41 6.45
CA VAL A 286 -8.63 4.51 7.82
C VAL A 286 -7.58 5.09 8.76
N GLY A 287 -7.92 6.18 9.45
CA GLY A 287 -7.05 6.78 10.47
C GLY A 287 -7.00 5.94 11.76
N ARG A 288 -5.86 6.01 12.47
CA ARG A 288 -5.72 5.48 13.84
C ARG A 288 -5.16 6.56 14.77
N ALA A 289 -5.58 6.54 16.03
CA ALA A 289 -4.99 7.39 17.06
C ALA A 289 -3.48 7.13 17.20
N ILE A 290 -2.70 8.20 17.30
CA ILE A 290 -1.26 8.17 17.58
C ILE A 290 -0.98 8.96 18.84
N THR A 291 0.00 8.51 19.62
CA THR A 291 0.46 9.15 20.85
C THR A 291 1.97 9.30 20.83
#